data_AF-A0AA97PAM3-F1
#
_entry.id   AF-A0AA97PAM3-F1
#
_cell.length_a   1.000
_cell.length_b   1.000
_cell.length_c   1.000
_cell.angle_alpha   90.00
_cell.angle_beta   90.00
_cell.angle_gamma   90.00
#
_symmetry.space_group_name_H-M   'P 1'
#
loop_
_entity.id
_entity.type
_entity.pdbx_description
1 polymer ?
#
loop_
_entity_poly.entity_id
_entity_poly.type
_entity_poly.pdbx_seq_one_letter_code
_entity_poly.pdbx_strand_id
1 'polypeptide(L)' 'MGGGPRVKYPKHVWSPAGGWYTNPPNWKANTAISLLAIIGVTAVVWKISAEKEWRPRMPEKDRYYPSR' A
#
# COMPACT_ATOMS: atom_id res chain seq x y z
N MET A 1 -20.16 12.85 -4.00
CA MET A 1 -20.07 11.47 -4.52
C MET A 1 -21.37 10.75 -4.20
N GLY A 2 -22.20 10.48 -5.21
CA GLY A 2 -23.49 9.79 -5.03
C GLY A 2 -23.46 8.48 -5.80
N GLY A 3 -23.54 7.35 -5.09
CA GLY A 3 -23.78 6.06 -5.74
C GLY A 3 -25.21 6.06 -6.27
N GLY A 4 -25.37 5.80 -7.57
CA GLY A 4 -26.69 5.61 -8.17
C GLY A 4 -27.49 4.49 -7.48
N PRO A 5 -28.76 4.30 -7.86
CA PRO A 5 -29.63 3.30 -7.23
C PRO A 5 -28.96 1.92 -7.20
N ARG A 6 -28.96 1.29 -6.02
CA ARG A 6 -28.36 -0.05 -5.83
C ARG A 6 -29.28 -1.10 -6.40
N VAL A 7 -28.77 -1.93 -7.31
CA VAL A 7 -29.46 -3.12 -7.81
C VAL A 7 -29.46 -4.21 -6.72
N LYS A 8 -30.45 -5.10 -6.69
CA LYS A 8 -30.45 -6.26 -5.78
C LYS A 8 -29.27 -7.18 -6.09
N TYR A 9 -28.62 -7.71 -5.06
CA TYR A 9 -27.47 -8.62 -5.16
C TYR A 9 -27.52 -9.68 -4.07
N PRO A 10 -26.92 -10.87 -4.28
CA PRO A 10 -26.89 -11.94 -3.28
C PRO A 10 -26.05 -11.54 -2.07
N LYS A 11 -26.59 -11.71 -0.85
CA LYS A 11 -25.93 -11.31 0.40
C LYS A 11 -24.98 -12.34 0.99
N HIS A 12 -25.11 -13.59 0.55
CA HIS A 12 -24.35 -14.74 1.06
C HIS A 12 -23.10 -15.05 0.24
N VAL A 13 -22.88 -14.34 -0.88
CA VAL A 13 -21.69 -14.53 -1.71
C VAL A 13 -20.53 -13.74 -1.11
N TRP A 14 -19.41 -14.42 -0.89
CA TRP A 14 -18.19 -13.84 -0.36
C TRP A 14 -17.07 -13.88 -1.41
N SER A 15 -16.24 -12.84 -1.45
CA SER A 15 -14.99 -12.83 -2.19
C SER A 15 -13.91 -12.09 -1.40
N PRO A 16 -12.62 -12.39 -1.65
CA PRO A 16 -11.51 -11.73 -0.96
C PRO A 16 -11.41 -10.23 -1.27
N ALA A 17 -11.88 -9.78 -2.43
CA ALA A 17 -11.88 -8.36 -2.81
C ALA A 17 -13.14 -7.60 -2.30
N GLY A 18 -14.06 -8.29 -1.61
CA GLY A 18 -15.38 -7.80 -1.26
C GLY A 18 -16.46 -8.22 -2.26
N GLY A 19 -17.53 -7.44 -2.35
CA GLY A 19 -18.65 -7.66 -3.26
C GLY A 19 -19.34 -6.36 -3.68
N TRP A 20 -20.62 -6.45 -4.02
CA TRP A 20 -21.39 -5.31 -4.51
C TRP A 20 -21.52 -4.20 -3.45
N TYR A 21 -21.09 -2.98 -3.83
CA TYR A 21 -21.20 -1.75 -3.04
C TYR A 21 -20.60 -1.88 -1.63
N THR A 22 -19.47 -2.57 -1.51
CA THR A 22 -18.79 -2.82 -0.24
C THR A 22 -18.43 -1.51 0.47
N ASN A 23 -19.06 -1.25 1.62
CA ASN A 23 -18.78 -0.09 2.47
C ASN A 23 -18.92 -0.52 3.94
N PRO A 24 -17.93 -1.25 4.49
CA PRO A 24 -17.99 -1.73 5.85
C PRO A 24 -17.82 -0.56 6.84
N PRO A 25 -18.45 -0.60 8.02
CA PRO A 25 -18.41 0.51 8.97
C PRO A 25 -17.00 0.80 9.50
N ASN A 26 -16.11 -0.18 9.49
CA ASN A 26 -14.73 -0.09 9.98
C ASN A 26 -13.68 0.17 8.89
N TRP A 27 -14.08 0.60 7.68
CA TRP A 27 -13.14 0.76 6.56
C TRP A 27 -11.93 1.64 6.91
N LYS A 28 -12.11 2.71 7.69
CA LYS A 28 -11.04 3.63 8.10
C LYS A 28 -9.97 2.93 8.93
N ALA A 29 -10.39 2.17 9.94
CA ALA A 29 -9.48 1.45 10.83
C ALA A 29 -8.72 0.36 10.05
N ASN A 30 -9.43 -0.41 9.22
CA ASN A 30 -8.80 -1.46 8.41
C ASN A 30 -7.77 -0.89 7.42
N THR A 31 -8.07 0.23 6.78
CA THR A 31 -7.13 0.94 5.90
C THR A 31 -5.93 1.45 6.67
N ALA A 32 -6.13 2.03 7.87
CA ALA A 32 -5.03 2.50 8.71
C ALA A 32 -4.10 1.36 9.13
N ILE A 33 -4.64 0.22 9.55
CA ILE A 33 -3.87 -0.98 9.90
C ILE A 33 -3.08 -1.49 8.69
N SER A 34 -3.72 -1.59 7.53
CA SER A 34 -3.07 -2.04 6.30
C SER A 34 -1.91 -1.14 5.90
N LEU A 35 -2.12 0.19 5.98
CA LEU A 35 -1.10 1.18 5.67
C LEU A 35 0.07 1.11 6.66
N LEU A 36 -0.22 0.97 7.96
CA LEU A 36 0.82 0.80 8.99
C LEU A 36 1.67 -0.44 8.75
N ALA A 37 1.05 -1.56 8.35
CA ALA A 37 1.77 -2.78 8.00
C ALA A 37 2.69 -2.56 6.79
N ILE A 38 2.19 -1.92 5.72
CA ILE A 38 2.97 -1.60 4.52
C ILE A 38 4.17 -0.71 4.88
N ILE A 39 3.96 0.35 5.65
CA ILE A 39 5.02 1.26 6.09
C ILE A 39 6.04 0.52 6.97
N GLY A 40 5.58 -0.30 7.92
CA GLY A 40 6.44 -1.07 8.79
C GLY A 40 7.37 -2.02 8.03
N VAL A 41 6.80 -2.81 7.10
CA VAL A 41 7.59 -3.71 6.25
C VAL A 41 8.57 -2.92 5.38
N THR A 42 8.11 -1.83 4.75
CA THR A 42 8.95 -0.99 3.89
C THR A 42 10.13 -0.40 4.66
N ALA A 43 9.90 0.10 5.88
CA ALA A 43 10.94 0.68 6.72
C ALA A 43 11.99 -0.36 7.14
N VAL A 44 11.56 -1.57 7.52
CA VAL A 44 12.47 -2.67 7.87
C VAL A 44 13.31 -3.09 6.67
N VAL A 45 12.68 -3.31 5.52
CA VAL A 45 13.37 -3.71 4.29
C VAL A 45 14.33 -2.61 3.83
N TRP A 46 13.94 -1.34 3.90
CA TRP A 46 14.81 -0.22 3.61
C TRP A 46 16.04 -0.27 4.52
N LYS A 47 15.86 -0.34 5.85
CA LYS A 47 16.97 -0.38 6.79
C LYS A 47 17.97 -1.49 6.44
N ILE A 48 17.47 -2.71 6.22
CA ILE A 48 18.31 -3.85 5.82
C ILE A 48 19.01 -3.57 4.49
N SER A 49 18.31 -3.01 3.51
CA SER A 49 18.87 -2.66 2.21
C SER A 49 20.01 -1.65 2.35
N ALA A 50 19.83 -0.61 3.17
CA ALA A 50 20.84 0.42 3.42
C ALA A 50 22.06 -0.13 4.18
N GLU A 51 21.86 -1.02 5.14
CA GLU A 51 22.96 -1.66 5.88
C GLU A 51 23.77 -2.62 5.01
N LYS A 52 23.11 -3.32 4.09
CA LYS A 52 23.74 -4.25 3.15
C LYS A 52 24.22 -3.58 1.87
N GLU A 53 23.96 -2.29 1.72
CA GLU A 53 24.35 -1.55 0.54
C GLU A 53 25.87 -1.38 0.49
N TRP A 54 26.50 -2.13 -0.39
CA TRP A 54 27.90 -1.93 -0.74
C TRP A 54 27.99 -1.22 -2.08
N ARG A 55 28.76 -0.12 -2.12
CA ARG A 55 28.99 0.67 -3.34
C ARG A 55 30.49 0.87 -3.54
N PRO A 56 31.03 0.57 -4.74
CA PRO A 56 32.42 0.91 -5.08
C PRO A 56 32.71 2.41 -4.99
N ARG A 57 31.72 3.25 -5.29
CA ARG A 57 31.72 4.69 -5.07
C ARG A 57 30.35 5.17 -4.64
N MET A 58 30.32 6.02 -3.61
CA MET A 58 29.09 6.74 -3.24
C MET A 58 28.83 7.89 -4.21
N PRO A 59 27.56 8.30 -4.39
CA PRO A 59 27.22 9.46 -5.21
C PRO A 59 27.85 10.74 -4.65
N GLU A 60 28.60 11.44 -5.49
CA GLU A 60 29.13 12.78 -5.20
C GLU A 60 27.99 13.79 -5.01
N LYS A 61 28.13 14.66 -4.00
CA LYS A 61 27.09 15.59 -3.53
C LYS A 61 26.53 16.51 -4.63
N ASP A 62 27.37 16.92 -5.58
CA ASP A 62 27.02 17.93 -6.60
C ASP A 62 26.91 17.34 -8.01
N ARG A 63 26.83 16.01 -8.13
CA ARG A 63 26.75 15.33 -9.43
C ARG A 63 25.37 14.71 -9.61
N TYR A 64 24.70 15.09 -10.70
CA TYR A 64 23.46 14.45 -11.12
C TYR A 64 23.78 13.13 -11.84
N TYR A 65 23.12 12.05 -11.40
CA TYR A 65 23.21 10.74 -12.02
C TYR A 65 21.84 10.43 -12.65
N PRO A 66 21.66 10.63 -13.97
CA PRO A 66 20.40 10.28 -14.61
C PRO A 66 20.15 8.77 -14.45
N SER A 67 18.94 8.39 -14.07
CA SER A 67 18.47 7.02 -14.26
C SER A 67 18.43 6.75 -15.77
N ARG A 68 18.86 5.55 -16.18
CA ARG A 68 18.75 5.10 -17.58
C ARG A 68 17.31 5.18 -18.08
#